data_AF-A0A662MQK6-F1
#
_entry.id   AF-A0A662MQK6-F1
#
_cell.length_a   1.000
_cell.length_b   1.000
_cell.length_c   1.000
_cell.angle_alpha   90.00
_cell.angle_beta   90.00
_cell.angle_gamma   90.00
#
_symmetry.space_group_name_H-M   'P 1'
#
loop_
_entity.id
_entity.type
_entity.pdbx_description
1 polymer ?
#
loop_
_entity_poly.entity_id
_entity_poly.type
_entity_poly.pdbx_seq_one_letter_code
_entity_poly.pdbx_strand_id
1 'polypeptide(L)'
;MLAVKVYRREAEKVRKKLLETGVLARGYSVKREGEYVLFPIVRPVEGFEIVEVEFEKIPKRPHSYREIVDVPENLKSLLPSSFDIVGDLAVIELPGELMPYGKDIGDAILRVHGHIKGVFAKGSKVSGTYRVRELIHLAGERRTETIHKENGIRLKLDISKVYFSPRLATERMRLFERVNEGEVILDMFAGVGPYSILLA
;
A
#
# COMPACT_ATOMS: atom_id res chain seq x y z
N MET A 1 -4.52 32.86 3.42
CA MET A 1 -3.85 32.44 2.14
C MET A 1 -4.75 32.87 0.99
N LEU A 2 -4.17 33.23 -0.15
CA LEU A 2 -4.97 33.63 -1.31
C LEU A 2 -5.72 32.43 -1.90
N ALA A 3 -6.92 32.69 -2.40
CA ALA A 3 -7.76 31.74 -3.10
C ALA A 3 -8.32 32.34 -4.38
N VAL A 4 -8.44 31.52 -5.42
CA VAL A 4 -9.31 31.81 -6.57
C VAL A 4 -10.73 31.40 -6.22
N LYS A 5 -11.67 32.36 -6.28
CA LYS A 5 -13.10 32.13 -6.08
C LYS A 5 -13.80 31.98 -7.43
N VAL A 6 -14.48 30.85 -7.61
CA VAL A 6 -15.17 30.54 -8.87
C VAL A 6 -16.51 29.87 -8.62
N TYR A 7 -17.44 30.02 -9.56
CA TYR A 7 -18.70 29.29 -9.50
C TYR A 7 -18.49 27.78 -9.63
N ARG A 8 -19.30 26.99 -8.92
CA ARG A 8 -19.21 25.52 -8.87
C ARG A 8 -19.29 24.87 -10.25
N ARG A 9 -20.05 25.45 -11.17
CA ARG A 9 -20.15 25.02 -12.58
C ARG A 9 -18.83 25.10 -13.35
N GLU A 10 -17.92 25.99 -12.96
CA GLU A 10 -16.63 26.20 -13.62
C GLU A 10 -15.46 25.60 -12.84
N ALA A 11 -15.72 25.08 -11.64
CA ALA A 11 -14.70 24.67 -10.69
C ALA A 11 -13.70 23.68 -11.27
N GLU A 12 -14.15 22.64 -11.99
CA GLU A 12 -13.22 21.61 -12.48
C GLU A 12 -12.37 22.08 -13.67
N LYS A 13 -12.92 22.96 -14.52
CA LYS A 13 -12.16 23.60 -15.60
C LYS A 13 -11.06 24.48 -15.02
N VAL A 14 -11.39 25.31 -14.03
CA VAL A 14 -10.43 26.20 -13.39
C VAL A 14 -9.40 25.42 -12.58
N ARG A 15 -9.81 24.37 -11.87
CA ARG A 15 -8.90 23.47 -11.14
C ARG A 15 -7.83 22.88 -12.05
N LYS A 16 -8.22 22.36 -13.22
CA LYS A 16 -7.27 21.82 -14.21
C LYS A 16 -6.28 22.89 -14.68
N LYS A 17 -6.78 24.08 -15.03
CA LYS A 17 -5.93 25.22 -15.43
C LYS A 17 -4.93 25.60 -14.34
N LEU A 18 -5.38 25.72 -13.08
CA LEU A 18 -4.50 26.06 -11.96
C LEU A 18 -3.45 24.99 -11.67
N LEU A 19 -3.80 23.70 -11.88
CA LEU A 19 -2.87 22.58 -11.77
C LEU A 19 -1.81 22.60 -12.87
N GLU A 20 -2.21 22.81 -14.13
CA GLU A 20 -1.32 22.88 -15.30
C GLU A 20 -0.34 24.05 -15.19
N THR A 21 -0.82 25.20 -14.72
CA THR A 21 0.03 26.39 -14.53
C THR A 21 0.89 26.35 -13.25
N GLY A 22 0.74 25.29 -12.43
CA GLY A 22 1.48 25.11 -11.17
C GLY A 22 1.15 26.13 -10.08
N VAL A 23 0.00 26.81 -10.16
CA VAL A 23 -0.38 27.89 -9.23
C VAL A 23 -1.25 27.38 -8.08
N LEU A 24 -1.91 26.24 -8.25
CA LEU A 24 -2.70 25.61 -7.19
C LEU A 24 -1.79 25.18 -6.03
N ALA A 25 -2.05 25.69 -4.83
CA ALA A 25 -1.34 25.30 -3.61
C ALA A 25 -1.73 23.86 -3.22
N ARG A 26 -0.82 22.92 -3.44
CA ARG A 26 -0.99 21.51 -3.07
C ARG A 26 -0.89 21.34 -1.55
N GLY A 27 -1.66 20.41 -1.00
CA GLY A 27 -1.65 20.10 0.44
C GLY A 27 -2.57 20.97 1.30
N TYR A 28 -3.48 21.73 0.69
CA TYR A 28 -4.56 22.45 1.36
C TYR A 28 -5.92 21.97 0.85
N SER A 29 -6.93 21.96 1.72
CA SER A 29 -8.29 21.57 1.36
C SER A 29 -8.89 22.61 0.40
N VAL A 30 -9.82 22.17 -0.46
CA VAL A 30 -10.61 23.09 -1.29
C VAL A 30 -11.88 23.41 -0.51
N LYS A 31 -12.20 24.69 -0.35
CA LYS A 31 -13.42 25.14 0.34
C LYS A 31 -14.59 25.28 -0.63
N ARG A 32 -15.79 24.98 -0.16
CA ARG A 32 -17.05 25.10 -0.92
C ARG A 32 -17.99 25.96 -0.10
N GLU A 33 -18.39 27.09 -0.65
CA GLU A 33 -19.23 28.08 0.02
C GLU A 33 -20.42 28.41 -0.90
N GLY A 34 -21.57 27.80 -0.61
CA GLY A 34 -22.78 27.94 -1.44
C GLY A 34 -22.54 27.53 -2.90
N GLU A 35 -22.67 28.50 -3.81
CA GLU A 35 -22.45 28.29 -5.25
C GLU A 35 -20.98 28.43 -5.68
N TYR A 36 -20.08 28.76 -4.76
CA TYR A 36 -18.68 29.01 -5.05
C TYR A 36 -17.77 27.89 -4.55
N VAL A 37 -16.64 27.74 -5.24
CA VAL A 37 -15.51 26.89 -4.88
C VAL A 37 -14.27 27.77 -4.78
N LEU A 38 -13.52 27.59 -3.70
CA LEU A 38 -12.36 28.39 -3.35
C LEU A 38 -11.11 27.51 -3.47
N PHE A 39 -10.24 27.82 -4.43
CA PHE A 39 -9.02 27.09 -4.68
C PHE A 39 -7.81 27.81 -4.08
N PRO A 40 -7.05 27.20 -3.16
CA PRO A 40 -5.88 27.85 -2.58
C PRO A 40 -4.78 28.01 -3.62
N ILE A 41 -4.15 29.18 -3.70
CA ILE A 41 -3.12 29.51 -4.68
C ILE A 41 -1.82 29.99 -4.01
N VAL A 42 -0.68 29.69 -4.63
CA VAL A 42 0.64 30.11 -4.14
C VAL A 42 1.02 31.53 -4.57
N ARG A 43 0.37 32.05 -5.63
CA ARG A 43 0.56 33.41 -6.15
C ARG A 43 -0.73 33.92 -6.81
N PRO A 44 -0.95 35.25 -6.88
CA PRO A 44 -2.09 35.84 -7.60
C PRO A 44 -2.15 35.42 -9.08
N VAL A 45 -3.36 35.36 -9.64
CA VAL A 45 -3.61 35.03 -11.06
C VAL A 45 -4.59 36.03 -11.64
N GLU A 46 -4.28 36.59 -12.80
CA GLU A 46 -5.17 37.51 -13.51
C GLU A 46 -6.42 36.82 -14.07
N GLY A 47 -7.52 37.57 -14.16
CA GLY A 47 -8.78 37.09 -14.72
C GLY A 47 -9.63 36.24 -13.75
N PHE A 48 -9.28 36.20 -12.47
CA PHE A 48 -10.07 35.54 -11.42
C PHE A 48 -10.30 36.47 -10.23
N GLU A 49 -11.43 36.30 -9.55
CA GLU A 49 -11.67 36.93 -8.25
C GLU A 49 -10.76 36.26 -7.20
N ILE A 50 -9.87 37.05 -6.60
CA ILE A 50 -8.95 36.58 -5.57
C ILE A 50 -9.48 37.03 -4.21
N VAL A 51 -9.61 36.07 -3.29
CA VAL A 51 -10.05 36.31 -1.92
C VAL A 51 -9.03 35.76 -0.93
N GLU A 52 -8.98 36.32 0.27
CA GLU A 52 -8.15 35.79 1.34
C GLU A 52 -8.98 34.88 2.24
N VAL A 53 -8.55 33.63 2.36
CA VAL A 53 -9.28 32.59 3.08
C VAL A 53 -8.29 31.73 3.88
N GLU A 54 -8.73 31.27 5.04
CA GLU A 54 -7.99 30.30 5.84
C GLU A 54 -8.32 28.88 5.36
N PHE A 55 -7.31 28.11 4.97
CA PHE A 55 -7.49 26.73 4.51
C PHE A 55 -6.88 25.74 5.49
N GLU A 56 -7.55 24.60 5.67
CA GLU A 56 -6.99 23.49 6.42
C GLU A 56 -5.92 22.80 5.59
N LYS A 57 -4.78 22.49 6.21
CA LYS A 57 -3.76 21.64 5.57
C LYS A 57 -4.32 20.23 5.46
N ILE A 58 -4.27 19.66 4.26
CA ILE A 58 -4.53 18.23 4.08
C ILE A 58 -3.34 17.50 4.72
N PRO A 59 -3.58 16.64 5.73
CA PRO A 59 -2.50 15.87 6.32
C PRO A 59 -1.87 15.01 5.24
N LYS A 60 -0.55 15.15 5.05
CA LYS A 60 0.19 14.24 4.17
C LYS A 60 0.09 12.86 4.79
N ARG A 61 -0.51 11.92 4.08
CA ARG A 61 -0.43 10.51 4.47
C ARG A 61 1.01 10.07 4.24
N PRO A 62 1.66 9.45 5.24
CA PRO A 62 3.00 8.90 5.05
C PRO A 62 2.97 7.88 3.91
N HIS A 63 3.99 7.88 3.06
CA HIS A 63 4.08 6.92 1.96
C HIS A 63 4.66 5.59 2.43
N SER A 64 5.49 5.63 3.47
CA SER A 64 6.15 4.47 4.05
C SER A 64 6.01 4.46 5.57
N TYR A 65 5.92 3.25 6.13
CA TYR A 65 5.99 3.07 7.59
C TYR A 65 7.30 3.62 8.17
N ARG A 66 8.38 3.68 7.38
CA ARG A 66 9.69 4.23 7.79
C ARG A 66 9.65 5.73 8.11
N GLU A 67 8.63 6.46 7.63
CA GLU A 67 8.44 7.88 7.93
C GLU A 67 7.83 8.13 9.31
N ILE A 68 7.15 7.13 9.89
CA ILE A 68 6.35 7.29 11.10
C ILE A 68 6.71 6.33 12.23
N VAL A 69 7.53 5.32 11.95
CA VAL A 69 7.94 4.35 12.95
C VAL A 69 8.89 4.99 13.95
N ASP A 70 8.65 4.73 15.23
CA ASP A 70 9.51 5.19 16.31
C ASP A 70 10.58 4.13 16.59
N VAL A 71 11.78 4.34 16.04
CA VAL A 71 12.97 3.53 16.32
C VAL A 71 14.18 4.46 16.52
N PRO A 72 15.18 4.06 17.33
CA PRO A 72 16.41 4.83 17.50
C PRO A 72 17.06 5.21 16.18
N GLU A 73 17.62 6.42 16.10
CA GLU A 73 18.19 6.99 14.87
C GLU A 73 19.28 6.09 14.27
N ASN A 74 20.09 5.46 15.11
CA ASN A 74 21.15 4.53 14.70
C ASN A 74 20.63 3.22 14.08
N LEU A 75 19.36 2.88 14.30
CA LEU A 75 18.71 1.67 13.75
C LEU A 75 17.84 1.96 12.53
N LYS A 76 17.54 3.22 12.21
CA LYS A 76 16.70 3.58 11.06
C LYS A 76 17.25 3.08 9.73
N SER A 77 18.57 3.01 9.58
CA SER A 77 19.24 2.47 8.39
C SER A 77 19.00 0.96 8.18
N LEU A 78 18.65 0.23 9.24
CA LEU A 78 18.35 -1.21 9.19
C LEU A 78 16.88 -1.49 8.82
N LEU A 79 16.01 -0.47 8.78
CA LEU A 79 14.59 -0.66 8.48
C LEU A 79 14.42 -1.26 7.07
N PRO A 80 13.76 -2.43 6.95
CA PRO A 80 13.62 -3.10 5.66
C PRO A 80 13.00 -2.22 4.58
N SER A 81 13.48 -2.39 3.36
CA SER A 81 12.95 -1.59 2.27
C SER A 81 11.59 -2.05 1.77
N SER A 82 11.29 -3.33 1.95
CA SER A 82 10.11 -4.01 1.42
C SER A 82 9.60 -5.05 2.42
N PHE A 83 8.33 -5.39 2.27
CA PHE A 83 7.67 -6.52 2.94
C PHE A 83 6.65 -7.12 1.96
N ASP A 84 6.27 -8.37 2.19
CA ASP A 84 5.32 -9.08 1.34
C ASP A 84 3.89 -8.83 1.87
N ILE A 85 2.94 -8.55 0.97
CA ILE A 85 1.51 -8.48 1.30
C ILE A 85 0.81 -9.68 0.72
N VAL A 86 0.17 -10.47 1.58
CA VAL A 86 -0.63 -11.64 1.20
C VAL A 86 -2.05 -11.39 1.67
N GLY A 87 -2.92 -10.98 0.74
CA GLY A 87 -4.30 -10.64 1.06
C GLY A 87 -4.33 -9.40 1.95
N ASP A 88 -4.82 -9.57 3.18
CA ASP A 88 -4.86 -8.54 4.21
C ASP A 88 -3.77 -8.71 5.29
N LEU A 89 -2.76 -9.54 5.05
CA LEU A 89 -1.65 -9.76 6.00
C LEU A 89 -0.32 -9.27 5.40
N ALA A 90 0.52 -8.67 6.25
CA ALA A 90 1.87 -8.23 5.88
C ALA A 90 2.93 -9.12 6.54
N VAL A 91 3.95 -9.51 5.78
CA VAL A 91 5.08 -10.33 6.25
C VAL A 91 6.39 -9.62 5.95
N ILE A 92 7.11 -9.23 7.00
CA ILE A 92 8.38 -8.48 6.92
C ILE A 92 9.55 -9.34 7.42
N GLU A 93 10.75 -9.13 6.87
CA GLU A 93 11.97 -9.74 7.38
C GLU A 93 12.71 -8.70 8.22
N LEU A 94 12.77 -8.91 9.53
CA LEU A 94 13.41 -7.98 10.46
C LEU A 94 14.80 -8.49 10.88
N PRO A 95 15.85 -7.64 10.77
CA PRO A 95 17.11 -7.85 11.47
C PRO A 95 16.88 -8.05 12.98
N GLY A 96 17.76 -8.82 13.63
CA GLY A 96 17.63 -9.12 15.06
C GLY A 96 17.62 -7.86 15.95
N GLU A 97 18.35 -6.84 15.54
CA GLU A 97 18.45 -5.52 16.18
C GLU A 97 17.11 -4.76 16.18
N LEU A 98 16.24 -5.05 15.21
CA LEU A 98 14.92 -4.42 15.08
C LEU A 98 13.79 -5.24 15.71
N MET A 99 14.04 -6.49 16.11
CA MET A 99 13.03 -7.34 16.76
C MET A 99 12.41 -6.72 18.02
N PRO A 100 13.17 -6.03 18.91
CA PRO A 100 12.58 -5.34 20.07
C PRO A 100 11.56 -4.26 19.70
N TYR A 101 11.68 -3.68 18.51
CA TYR A 101 10.79 -2.64 17.97
C TYR A 101 9.72 -3.22 17.03
N GLY A 102 9.60 -4.55 16.96
CA GLY A 102 8.73 -5.24 16.01
C GLY A 102 7.26 -4.79 16.11
N LYS A 103 6.76 -4.54 17.33
CA LYS A 103 5.40 -4.02 17.54
C LYS A 103 5.22 -2.64 16.94
N ASP A 104 6.13 -1.70 17.18
CA ASP A 104 6.04 -0.33 16.67
C ASP A 104 6.16 -0.30 15.14
N ILE A 105 7.03 -1.14 14.58
CA ILE A 105 7.13 -1.37 13.13
C ILE A 105 5.80 -1.91 12.58
N GLY A 106 5.21 -2.90 13.23
CA GLY A 106 3.92 -3.47 12.85
C GLY A 106 2.80 -2.44 12.89
N ASP A 107 2.70 -1.67 13.98
CA ASP A 107 1.71 -0.60 14.15
C ASP A 107 1.89 0.51 13.12
N ALA A 108 3.13 0.84 12.74
CA ALA A 108 3.42 1.78 11.67
C ALA A 108 2.94 1.25 10.31
N ILE A 109 3.18 -0.02 9.99
CA ILE A 109 2.68 -0.64 8.75
C ILE A 109 1.15 -0.60 8.70
N LEU A 110 0.45 -0.93 9.78
CA LEU A 110 -1.02 -0.85 9.85
C LEU A 110 -1.56 0.56 9.64
N ARG A 111 -0.88 1.58 10.20
CA ARG A 111 -1.26 2.99 10.02
C ARG A 111 -1.10 3.47 8.58
N VAL A 112 -0.04 3.04 7.89
CA VAL A 112 0.20 3.40 6.49
C VAL A 112 -0.71 2.63 5.53
N HIS A 113 -0.95 1.34 5.81
CA HIS A 113 -1.68 0.43 4.94
C HIS A 113 -3.00 -0.03 5.58
N GLY A 114 -4.04 0.81 5.55
CA GLY A 114 -5.32 0.54 6.23
C GLY A 114 -6.12 -0.71 5.78
N HIS A 115 -5.71 -1.37 4.68
CA HIS A 115 -6.29 -2.65 4.27
C HIS A 115 -5.65 -3.86 4.98
N ILE A 116 -4.44 -3.70 5.55
CA ILE A 116 -3.75 -4.74 6.30
C ILE A 116 -4.41 -4.87 7.68
N LYS A 117 -4.62 -6.11 8.10
CA LYS A 117 -5.24 -6.49 9.39
C LYS A 117 -4.26 -7.13 10.35
N GLY A 118 -3.20 -7.76 9.88
CA GLY A 118 -2.15 -8.37 10.71
C GLY A 118 -0.77 -8.23 10.10
N VAL A 119 0.24 -8.09 10.95
CA VAL A 119 1.65 -7.96 10.55
C VAL A 119 2.49 -9.02 11.27
N PHE A 120 3.35 -9.70 10.52
CA PHE A 120 4.20 -10.78 11.00
C PHE A 120 5.66 -10.59 10.56
N ALA A 121 6.61 -11.00 11.38
CA ALA A 121 8.02 -11.14 10.99
C ALA A 121 8.32 -12.58 10.56
N LYS A 122 9.18 -12.74 9.54
CA LYS A 122 9.79 -14.02 9.20
C LYS A 122 10.79 -14.41 10.29
N GLY A 123 10.54 -15.53 10.96
CA GLY A 123 11.49 -16.17 11.87
C GLY A 123 12.68 -16.79 11.13
N SER A 124 13.75 -17.05 11.85
CA SER A 124 15.04 -17.53 11.31
C SER A 124 15.02 -19.00 10.88
N LYS A 125 14.11 -19.83 11.41
CA LYS A 125 14.06 -21.27 11.13
C LYS A 125 13.07 -21.57 10.01
N VAL A 126 13.59 -22.02 8.86
CA VAL A 126 12.84 -22.81 7.88
C VAL A 126 12.87 -24.27 8.37
N SER A 127 11.73 -24.89 8.59
CA SER A 127 11.68 -26.27 9.09
C SER A 127 10.64 -27.14 8.37
N GLY A 128 10.80 -28.47 8.50
CA GLY A 128 9.84 -29.47 8.05
C GLY A 128 9.77 -29.71 6.54
N THR A 129 9.00 -30.74 6.16
CA THR A 129 8.78 -31.17 4.77
C THR A 129 8.14 -30.07 3.91
N TYR A 130 7.35 -29.19 4.53
CA TYR A 130 6.66 -28.07 3.87
C TYR A 130 7.47 -26.75 3.86
N ARG A 131 8.70 -26.75 4.42
CA ARG A 131 9.64 -25.61 4.43
C ARG A 131 9.02 -24.28 4.90
N VAL A 132 8.15 -24.32 5.90
CA VAL A 132 7.49 -23.11 6.41
C VAL A 132 8.43 -22.41 7.41
N ARG A 133 8.57 -21.09 7.29
CA ARG A 133 9.28 -20.27 8.29
C ARG A 133 8.35 -20.01 9.46
N GLU A 134 8.88 -20.07 10.69
CA GLU A 134 8.15 -19.59 11.86
C GLU A 134 7.71 -18.13 11.63
N LEU A 135 6.46 -17.79 11.96
CA LEU A 135 5.95 -16.43 11.85
C LEU A 135 5.77 -15.84 13.24
N ILE A 136 6.40 -14.70 13.47
CA ILE A 136 6.31 -13.97 14.74
C ILE A 136 5.28 -12.85 14.55
N HIS A 137 4.18 -12.89 15.30
CA HIS A 137 3.18 -11.82 15.27
C HIS A 137 3.77 -10.52 15.81
N LEU A 138 3.60 -9.43 15.05
CA LEU A 138 4.10 -8.10 15.42
C LEU A 138 2.96 -7.17 15.87
N ALA A 139 1.89 -7.09 15.08
CA ALA A 139 0.78 -6.16 15.32
C ALA A 139 -0.52 -6.61 14.62
N GLY A 140 -1.65 -6.05 15.05
CA GLY A 140 -2.97 -6.32 14.48
C GLY A 140 -3.54 -7.69 14.87
N GLU A 141 -4.41 -8.23 14.03
CA GLU A 141 -5.07 -9.52 14.23
C GLU A 141 -4.06 -10.68 14.29
N ARG A 142 -4.27 -11.61 15.23
CA ARG A 142 -3.47 -12.84 15.38
C ARG A 142 -4.00 -13.98 14.49
N ARG A 143 -4.39 -13.66 13.27
CA ARG A 143 -4.95 -14.58 12.27
C ARG A 143 -3.95 -14.76 11.12
N THR A 144 -3.77 -15.99 10.66
CA THR A 144 -2.83 -16.33 9.58
C THR A 144 -3.53 -16.80 8.30
N GLU A 145 -4.84 -17.08 8.35
CA GLU A 145 -5.64 -17.35 7.16
C GLU A 145 -6.01 -16.05 6.44
N THR A 146 -5.98 -16.02 5.11
CA THR A 146 -6.37 -14.87 4.29
C THR A 146 -6.82 -15.29 2.89
N ILE A 147 -7.33 -14.34 2.12
CA ILE A 147 -7.61 -14.51 0.69
C ILE A 147 -6.71 -13.54 -0.09
N HIS A 148 -5.74 -14.08 -0.83
CA HIS A 148 -4.91 -13.32 -1.74
C HIS A 148 -5.58 -13.20 -3.11
N LYS A 149 -5.45 -12.05 -3.75
CA LYS A 149 -5.97 -11.79 -5.10
C LYS A 149 -4.81 -11.42 -6.01
N GLU A 150 -4.69 -12.11 -7.13
CA GLU A 150 -3.71 -11.84 -8.18
C GLU A 150 -4.26 -12.33 -9.53
N ASN A 151 -3.84 -11.72 -10.64
CA ASN A 151 -4.14 -12.19 -12.01
C ASN A 151 -5.59 -12.65 -12.25
N GLY A 152 -6.58 -12.00 -11.61
CA GLY A 152 -8.00 -12.37 -11.72
C GLY A 152 -8.46 -13.54 -10.83
N ILE A 153 -7.57 -14.26 -10.17
CA ILE A 153 -7.88 -15.40 -9.29
C ILE A 153 -7.92 -15.00 -7.81
N ARG A 154 -8.53 -15.87 -6.99
CA ARG A 154 -8.58 -15.73 -5.52
C ARG A 154 -8.03 -17.00 -4.88
N LEU A 155 -7.07 -16.85 -3.99
CA LEU A 155 -6.38 -17.94 -3.32
C LEU A 155 -6.64 -17.84 -1.82
N LYS A 156 -7.34 -18.82 -1.25
CA LYS A 156 -7.49 -18.94 0.21
C LYS A 156 -6.29 -19.72 0.75
N LEU A 157 -5.54 -19.12 1.68
CA LEU A 157 -4.33 -19.73 2.24
C LEU A 157 -4.07 -19.33 3.69
N ASP A 158 -3.28 -20.14 4.38
CA ASP A 158 -2.77 -19.86 5.73
C ASP A 158 -1.25 -19.64 5.67
N ILE A 159 -0.80 -18.39 5.85
CA ILE A 159 0.61 -18.00 5.70
C ILE A 159 1.55 -18.72 6.67
N SER A 160 1.01 -19.34 7.73
CA SER A 160 1.79 -20.12 8.71
C SER A 160 1.89 -21.62 8.38
N LYS A 161 1.16 -22.09 7.36
CA LYS A 161 1.10 -23.52 7.01
C LYS A 161 1.57 -23.84 5.59
N VAL A 162 1.56 -22.85 4.70
CA VAL A 162 1.93 -23.06 3.29
C VAL A 162 2.93 -22.00 2.83
N TYR A 163 3.81 -22.39 1.91
CA TYR A 163 4.65 -21.45 1.20
C TYR A 163 3.83 -20.73 0.12
N PHE A 164 3.91 -19.40 0.11
CA PHE A 164 3.36 -18.57 -0.95
C PHE A 164 4.19 -17.31 -1.11
N SER A 165 4.47 -16.90 -2.35
CA SER A 165 5.16 -15.66 -2.67
C SER A 165 4.31 -14.82 -3.63
N PRO A 166 3.84 -13.63 -3.21
CA PRO A 166 3.12 -12.71 -4.09
C PRO A 166 4.04 -12.11 -5.16
N ARG A 167 5.37 -12.14 -4.97
CA ARG A 167 6.36 -11.62 -5.93
C ARG A 167 6.41 -12.41 -7.24
N LEU A 168 5.88 -13.64 -7.23
CA LEU A 168 5.83 -14.51 -8.40
C LEU A 168 4.58 -14.28 -9.27
N ALA A 169 3.72 -13.31 -8.94
CA ALA A 169 2.50 -13.01 -9.71
C ALA A 169 2.79 -12.72 -11.19
N THR A 170 3.81 -11.90 -11.47
CA THR A 170 4.22 -11.57 -12.83
C THR A 170 4.75 -12.79 -13.59
N GLU A 171 5.49 -13.66 -12.91
CA GLU A 171 6.03 -14.88 -13.52
C GLU A 171 4.91 -15.88 -13.85
N ARG A 172 3.91 -16.01 -12.98
CA ARG A 172 2.69 -16.77 -13.25
C ARG A 172 1.95 -16.25 -14.47
N MET A 173 1.79 -14.92 -14.59
CA MET A 173 1.14 -14.31 -15.76
C MET A 173 1.96 -14.54 -17.04
N ARG A 174 3.29 -14.41 -16.97
CA ARG A 174 4.19 -14.70 -18.10
C ARG A 174 4.04 -16.13 -18.63
N LEU A 175 3.81 -17.09 -17.74
CA LEU A 175 3.56 -18.49 -18.14
C LEU A 175 2.16 -18.64 -18.73
N PHE A 176 1.14 -18.05 -18.12
CA PHE A 176 -0.23 -18.04 -18.64
C PHE A 176 -0.31 -17.52 -20.08
N GLU A 177 0.40 -16.45 -20.41
CA GLU A 177 0.46 -15.88 -21.77
C GLU A 177 1.13 -16.79 -22.81
N ARG A 178 1.78 -17.88 -22.40
CA ARG A 178 2.50 -18.81 -23.29
C ARG A 178 1.80 -20.16 -23.45
N VAL A 179 0.84 -20.47 -22.58
CA VAL A 179 0.08 -21.71 -22.61
C VAL A 179 -1.04 -21.58 -23.64
N ASN A 180 -1.27 -22.64 -24.41
CA ASN A 180 -2.36 -22.74 -25.35
C ASN A 180 -3.52 -23.55 -24.78
N GLU A 181 -4.73 -23.25 -25.27
CA GLU A 181 -5.92 -24.00 -24.92
C GLU A 181 -5.77 -25.48 -25.33
N GLY A 182 -6.16 -26.39 -24.43
CA GLY A 182 -6.08 -27.84 -24.64
C GLY A 182 -4.76 -28.50 -24.24
N GLU A 183 -3.77 -27.75 -23.74
CA GLU A 183 -2.54 -28.32 -23.19
C GLU A 183 -2.80 -29.11 -21.90
N VAL A 184 -2.03 -30.20 -21.69
CA VAL A 184 -2.01 -30.97 -20.44
C VAL A 184 -0.79 -30.54 -19.63
N ILE A 185 -1.03 -29.88 -18.50
CA ILE A 185 0.02 -29.29 -17.67
C ILE A 185 0.14 -30.05 -16.35
N LEU A 186 1.38 -30.42 -15.99
CA LEU A 186 1.72 -31.01 -14.70
C LEU A 186 2.39 -29.98 -13.79
N ASP A 187 1.67 -29.53 -12.76
CA ASP A 187 2.23 -28.68 -11.69
C ASP A 187 2.77 -29.54 -10.54
N MET A 188 4.05 -29.90 -10.62
CA MET A 188 4.69 -30.83 -9.67
C MET A 188 4.69 -30.30 -8.22
N PHE A 189 4.63 -28.98 -8.02
CA PHE A 189 4.77 -28.34 -6.71
C PHE A 189 3.71 -27.24 -6.51
N ALA A 190 2.45 -27.61 -6.76
CA ALA A 190 1.34 -26.67 -6.84
C ALA A 190 1.11 -25.80 -5.60
N GLY A 191 1.48 -26.26 -4.39
CA GLY A 191 1.18 -25.52 -3.16
C GLY A 191 -0.34 -25.28 -3.02
N VAL A 192 -0.75 -24.00 -2.96
CA VAL A 192 -2.19 -23.62 -2.97
C VAL A 192 -2.77 -23.42 -4.38
N GLY A 193 -2.06 -23.88 -5.40
CA GLY A 193 -2.46 -23.84 -6.81
C GLY A 193 -2.43 -22.48 -7.50
N PRO A 194 -1.49 -21.54 -7.20
CA PRO A 194 -1.49 -20.25 -7.87
C PRO A 194 -1.17 -20.35 -9.37
N TYR A 195 -0.38 -21.35 -9.78
CA TYR A 195 -0.17 -21.70 -11.19
C TYR A 195 -1.36 -22.52 -11.72
N SER A 196 -1.70 -23.61 -11.03
CA SER A 196 -2.72 -24.55 -11.51
C SER A 196 -4.10 -23.89 -11.72
N ILE A 197 -4.53 -23.00 -10.82
CA ILE A 197 -5.82 -22.29 -10.94
C ILE A 197 -5.75 -21.22 -12.03
N LEU A 198 -4.60 -20.58 -12.24
CA LEU A 198 -4.46 -19.55 -13.26
C LEU A 198 -4.45 -20.16 -14.68
N LEU A 199 -3.86 -21.34 -14.84
CA LEU A 199 -3.70 -22.01 -16.13
C LEU A 199 -4.89 -22.91 -16.52
N ALA A 200 -5.85 -23.12 -15.62
CA ALA A 200 -7.05 -23.94 -15.83
C ALA A 200 -8.18 -23.12 -16.45
#